data_AF-A0A7C2W7S9-F1
#
_entry.id   AF-A0A7C2W7S9-F1
#
_cell.length_a   1.000
_cell.length_b   1.000
_cell.length_c   1.000
_cell.angle_alpha   90.00
_cell.angle_beta   90.00
_cell.angle_gamma   90.00
#
_symmetry.space_group_name_H-M   'P 1'
#
loop_
_entity.id
_entity.type
_entity.pdbx_description
1 polymer ?
#
loop_
_entity_poly.entity_id
_entity_poly.type
_entity_poly.pdbx_seq_one_letter_code
_entity_poly.pdbx_strand_id
1 'polypeptide(L)'
;MSSAGDAGRVAVETYQIGTNRPPLVVTDLPEPEEVFKVPRIGPKEAITKVIGPSLIALGLSIGSGEWLLGPLGVAQYGFIGLGWVILLSAILQTFYNVEITRYIMATGEVPVLGWARVPLGLFLWMPLGLLMVYFANIWGGWAAGAGEGLYVLLTGNLVDEPGERTAARWLAVGLMVLVLVITLFGQ
;
A
#
# COMPACT_ATOMS: atom_id res chain seq x y z
N MET A 1 -53.89 -3.27 32.33
CA MET A 1 -53.22 -4.51 31.88
C MET A 1 -52.36 -4.12 30.70
N SER A 2 -51.08 -3.79 30.92
CA SER A 2 -49.90 -4.67 30.67
C SER A 2 -49.92 -5.18 29.22
N SER A 3 -48.95 -4.84 28.36
CA SER A 3 -47.50 -5.06 28.48
C SER A 3 -46.79 -4.08 27.53
N ALA A 4 -45.86 -3.21 27.94
CA ALA A 4 -44.44 -3.52 28.21
C ALA A 4 -43.78 -4.33 27.08
N GLY A 5 -42.89 -3.70 26.31
CA GLY A 5 -42.05 -4.40 25.35
C GLY A 5 -41.46 -3.57 24.21
N ASP A 6 -40.92 -2.37 24.46
CA ASP A 6 -39.97 -1.74 23.51
C ASP A 6 -38.83 -1.00 24.23
N ALA A 7 -38.43 -1.54 25.38
CA ALA A 7 -37.22 -1.09 26.05
C ALA A 7 -36.01 -1.77 25.40
N GLY A 8 -35.19 -0.98 24.70
CA GLY A 8 -33.76 -1.29 24.58
C GLY A 8 -33.19 -1.56 23.19
N ARG A 9 -33.69 -0.97 22.10
CA ARG A 9 -32.84 -0.77 20.91
C ARG A 9 -32.13 0.56 21.05
N VAL A 10 -30.88 0.55 21.51
CA VAL A 10 -29.98 1.70 21.35
C VAL A 10 -29.97 2.00 19.86
N ALA A 11 -30.54 3.15 19.45
CA ALA A 11 -30.51 3.56 18.07
C ALA A 11 -29.05 3.73 17.68
N VAL A 12 -28.56 2.87 16.79
CA VAL A 12 -27.20 2.95 16.28
C VAL A 12 -27.08 4.27 15.53
N GLU A 13 -26.28 5.20 16.05
CA GLU A 13 -26.07 6.48 15.39
C GLU A 13 -25.34 6.24 14.08
N THR A 14 -25.89 6.79 12.99
CA THR A 14 -25.31 6.63 11.66
C THR A 14 -25.07 7.96 11.00
N TYR A 15 -23.93 8.12 10.34
CA TYR A 15 -23.55 9.34 9.64
C TYR A 15 -23.43 9.08 8.13
N GLN A 16 -24.15 9.86 7.32
CA GLN A 16 -24.11 9.75 5.87
C GLN A 16 -22.93 10.52 5.29
N ILE A 17 -21.98 9.80 4.68
CA ILE A 17 -20.88 10.38 3.91
C ILE A 17 -21.12 10.13 2.42
N GLY A 18 -21.17 11.21 1.64
CA GLY A 18 -21.42 11.17 0.20
C GLY A 18 -22.85 10.74 -0.14
N THR A 19 -23.09 10.33 -1.39
CA THR A 19 -24.46 10.09 -1.89
C THR A 19 -24.76 8.64 -2.27
N ASN A 20 -23.73 7.84 -2.56
CA ASN A 20 -23.89 6.58 -3.32
C ASN A 20 -23.62 5.30 -2.49
N ARG A 21 -23.40 5.40 -1.18
CA ARG A 21 -23.22 4.25 -0.27
C ARG A 21 -24.03 4.42 1.02
N PRO A 22 -24.30 3.33 1.76
CA PRO A 22 -24.99 3.39 3.04
C PRO A 22 -24.30 4.30 4.06
N PRO A 23 -25.06 4.86 5.02
CA PRO A 23 -24.52 5.56 6.17
C PRO A 23 -23.52 4.70 6.93
N LEU A 24 -22.48 5.32 7.49
CA LEU A 24 -21.53 4.65 8.36
C LEU A 24 -22.06 4.66 9.79
N VAL A 25 -21.87 3.55 10.50
CA VAL A 25 -22.17 3.46 11.93
C VAL A 25 -21.12 4.25 12.68
N VAL A 26 -21.57 5.16 13.55
CA VAL A 26 -20.70 5.85 14.50
C VAL A 26 -20.39 4.88 15.63
N THR A 27 -19.12 4.55 15.78
CA THR A 27 -18.61 3.71 16.87
C THR A 27 -17.37 4.37 17.44
N ASP A 28 -17.16 4.18 18.73
CA ASP A 28 -15.89 4.54 19.34
C ASP A 28 -14.79 3.65 18.77
N LEU A 29 -13.63 4.26 18.52
CA LEU A 29 -12.43 3.54 18.13
C LEU A 29 -11.94 2.73 19.33
N PRO A 30 -11.53 1.46 19.13
CA PRO A 30 -10.91 0.69 20.19
C PRO A 30 -9.65 1.38 20.67
N GLU A 31 -9.33 1.24 21.95
CA GLU A 31 -8.10 1.81 22.49
C GLU A 31 -6.87 1.13 21.85
N PRO A 32 -5.76 1.85 21.64
CA PRO A 32 -4.54 1.26 21.09
C PRO A 32 -4.10 -0.01 21.83
N GLU A 33 -4.22 -0.02 23.16
CA GLU A 33 -3.96 -1.15 24.05
C GLU A 33 -4.79 -2.39 23.69
N GLU A 34 -6.07 -2.21 23.36
CA GLU A 34 -6.97 -3.29 22.95
C GLU A 34 -6.59 -3.84 21.57
N VAL A 35 -6.26 -2.95 20.63
CA VAL A 35 -5.83 -3.32 19.25
C VAL A 35 -4.55 -4.14 19.28
N PHE A 36 -3.55 -3.69 20.03
CA PHE A 36 -2.24 -4.37 20.12
C PHE A 36 -2.19 -5.48 21.17
N LYS A 37 -3.29 -5.69 21.92
CA LYS A 37 -3.43 -6.70 22.99
C LYS A 37 -2.34 -6.57 24.06
N VAL A 38 -2.08 -5.35 24.51
CA VAL A 38 -1.08 -5.03 25.55
C VAL A 38 -1.72 -4.21 26.67
N PRO A 39 -1.36 -4.42 27.95
CA PRO A 39 -1.95 -3.67 29.07
C PRO A 39 -1.67 -2.16 29.03
N ARG A 40 -0.53 -1.76 28.45
CA ARG A 40 -0.14 -0.37 28.26
C ARG A 40 0.93 -0.28 27.19
N ILE A 41 0.84 0.70 26.29
CA ILE A 41 1.90 0.95 25.32
C ILE A 41 3.02 1.75 26.01
N GLY A 42 4.06 1.05 26.46
CA GLY A 42 5.33 1.66 26.86
C GLY A 42 6.27 1.86 25.66
N PRO A 43 7.46 2.44 25.88
CA PRO A 43 8.46 2.64 24.81
C PRO A 43 8.87 1.32 24.13
N LYS A 44 8.96 0.23 24.89
CA LYS A 44 9.32 -1.10 24.38
C LYS A 44 8.20 -1.66 23.49
N GLU A 45 6.96 -1.57 23.95
CA GLU A 45 5.78 -2.04 23.23
C GLU A 45 5.54 -1.20 21.98
N ALA A 46 5.74 0.12 22.05
CA ALA A 46 5.68 1.01 20.89
C ALA A 46 6.67 0.56 19.80
N ILE A 47 7.93 0.28 20.15
CA ILE A 47 8.92 -0.17 19.17
C ILE A 47 8.58 -1.55 18.63
N THR A 48 8.27 -2.51 19.51
CA THR A 48 8.16 -3.93 19.11
C THR A 48 6.80 -4.31 18.52
N LYS A 49 5.71 -3.69 18.98
CA LYS A 49 4.33 -4.04 18.61
C LYS A 49 3.69 -3.06 17.63
N VAL A 50 4.11 -1.79 17.65
CA VAL A 50 3.53 -0.75 16.77
C VAL A 50 4.46 -0.44 15.59
N ILE A 51 5.71 -0.05 15.87
CA ILE A 51 6.67 0.36 14.85
C ILE A 51 7.24 -0.85 14.11
N GLY A 52 7.56 -1.94 14.81
CA GLY A 52 8.20 -3.13 14.27
C GLY A 52 7.49 -3.69 13.02
N PRO A 53 6.18 -4.03 13.11
CA PRO A 53 5.42 -4.50 11.94
C PRO A 53 5.38 -3.46 10.81
N SER A 54 5.23 -2.18 11.15
CA SER A 54 5.22 -1.08 10.18
C SER A 54 6.55 -0.96 9.44
N LEU A 55 7.67 -1.22 10.11
CA LEU A 55 9.01 -1.17 9.53
C LEU A 55 9.25 -2.31 8.54
N ILE A 56 8.67 -3.50 8.79
CA ILE A 56 8.71 -4.63 7.84
C ILE A 56 7.96 -4.25 6.56
N ALA A 57 6.75 -3.69 6.69
CA ALA A 57 5.97 -3.22 5.54
C ALA A 57 6.70 -2.09 4.78
N LEU A 58 7.33 -1.15 5.50
CA LEU A 58 8.16 -0.12 4.90
C LEU A 58 9.35 -0.70 4.13
N GLY A 59 10.03 -1.70 4.71
CA GLY A 59 11.16 -2.38 4.08
C GLY A 59 10.76 -3.07 2.76
N LEU A 60 9.56 -3.66 2.70
CA LEU A 60 9.01 -4.24 1.48
C LEU A 60 8.82 -3.17 0.39
N SER A 61 8.35 -1.96 0.75
CA SER A 61 8.13 -0.87 -0.20
C SER A 61 9.42 -0.32 -0.81
N ILE A 62 10.54 -0.32 -0.07
CA ILE A 62 11.85 0.21 -0.51
C ILE A 62 12.67 -0.87 -1.27
N GLY A 63 12.36 -2.16 -1.07
CA GLY A 63 13.22 -3.29 -1.47
C GLY A 63 13.23 -3.68 -2.95
N SER A 64 12.61 -2.93 -3.85
CA SER A 64 12.14 -3.47 -5.14
C SER A 64 12.90 -3.06 -6.40
N GLY A 65 13.92 -2.21 -6.28
CA GLY A 65 14.67 -1.69 -7.43
C GLY A 65 15.05 -0.21 -7.33
N GLU A 66 14.47 0.53 -6.37
CA GLU A 66 14.82 1.93 -6.10
C GLU A 66 16.31 2.11 -5.73
N TRP A 67 16.91 1.09 -5.09
CA TRP A 67 18.35 1.06 -4.79
C TRP A 67 19.26 0.98 -6.01
N LEU A 68 18.77 0.49 -7.15
CA LEU A 68 19.53 0.48 -8.41
C LEU A 68 19.15 1.69 -9.26
N LEU A 69 17.85 1.96 -9.41
CA LEU A 69 17.34 3.04 -10.24
C LEU A 69 17.69 4.43 -9.70
N GLY A 70 17.73 4.60 -8.38
CA GLY A 70 18.11 5.85 -7.73
C GLY A 70 19.56 6.26 -8.04
N PRO A 71 20.56 5.45 -7.63
CA PRO A 71 21.96 5.73 -7.95
C PRO A 71 22.25 5.79 -9.45
N LEU A 72 21.63 4.92 -10.26
CA LEU A 72 21.74 4.98 -11.71
C LEU A 72 21.21 6.31 -12.26
N GLY A 73 20.04 6.75 -11.80
CA GLY A 73 19.45 8.03 -12.18
C GLY A 73 20.31 9.21 -11.76
N VAL A 74 20.89 9.18 -10.56
CA VAL A 74 21.84 10.21 -10.09
C VAL A 74 23.11 10.20 -10.94
N ALA A 75 23.64 9.03 -11.29
CA ALA A 75 24.83 8.89 -12.11
C ALA A 75 24.62 9.38 -13.56
N GLN A 76 23.44 9.13 -14.13
CA GLN A 76 23.10 9.52 -15.50
C GLN A 76 22.67 10.98 -15.63
N TYR A 77 21.86 11.49 -14.69
CA TYR A 77 21.18 12.77 -14.81
C TYR A 77 21.64 13.83 -13.78
N GLY A 78 22.50 13.45 -12.85
CA GLY A 78 22.96 14.30 -11.75
C GLY A 78 21.93 14.44 -10.62
N PHE A 79 22.41 14.86 -9.44
CA PHE A 79 21.57 14.90 -8.24
C PHE A 79 20.62 16.11 -8.16
N ILE A 80 20.98 17.28 -8.72
CA ILE A 80 20.26 18.53 -8.44
C ILE A 80 18.79 18.45 -8.84
N GLY A 81 18.48 17.97 -10.06
CA GLY A 81 17.09 17.83 -10.51
C GLY A 81 16.36 16.66 -9.85
N LEU A 82 17.00 15.50 -9.79
CA LEU A 82 16.41 14.29 -9.25
C LEU A 82 16.18 14.39 -7.73
N GLY A 83 17.07 15.06 -7.00
CA GLY A 83 16.98 15.30 -5.57
C GLY A 83 15.73 16.12 -5.19
N TRP A 84 15.35 17.11 -6.01
CA TRP A 84 14.09 17.83 -5.82
C TRP A 84 12.87 16.94 -6.04
N VAL A 85 12.90 16.10 -7.07
CA VAL A 85 11.81 15.13 -7.32
C VAL A 85 11.70 14.17 -6.14
N ILE A 86 12.81 13.62 -5.64
CA ILE A 86 12.83 12.73 -4.47
C ILE A 86 12.26 13.44 -3.23
N LEU A 87 12.75 14.65 -2.95
CA LEU A 87 12.33 15.41 -1.77
C LEU A 87 10.82 15.72 -1.81
N LEU A 88 10.34 16.27 -2.92
CA LEU A 88 8.92 16.58 -3.09
C LEU A 88 8.07 15.30 -3.04
N SER A 89 8.53 14.22 -3.66
CA SER A 89 7.84 12.93 -3.61
C SER A 89 7.73 12.40 -2.19
N ALA A 90 8.82 12.43 -1.41
CA ALA A 90 8.83 11.98 -0.02
C ALA A 90 7.86 12.80 0.87
N ILE A 91 7.83 14.11 0.68
CA ILE A 91 6.91 15.01 1.39
C ILE A 91 5.47 14.68 1.02
N LEU A 92 5.15 14.68 -0.27
CA LEU A 92 3.79 14.42 -0.76
C LEU A 92 3.31 13.02 -0.37
N GLN A 93 4.19 12.01 -0.44
CA GLN A 93 3.88 10.64 -0.04
C GLN A 93 3.61 10.54 1.47
N THR A 94 4.31 11.32 2.29
CA THR A 94 4.05 11.40 3.73
C THR A 94 2.65 11.95 4.00
N PHE A 95 2.29 13.09 3.40
CA PHE A 95 0.95 13.66 3.54
C PHE A 95 -0.14 12.71 3.02
N TYR A 96 0.10 12.09 1.87
CA TYR A 96 -0.81 11.13 1.27
C TYR A 96 -1.08 9.93 2.20
N ASN A 97 -0.03 9.30 2.74
CA ASN A 97 -0.17 8.14 3.64
C ASN A 97 -0.83 8.52 4.96
N VAL A 98 -0.50 9.69 5.52
CA VAL A 98 -1.14 10.20 6.74
C VAL A 98 -2.62 10.44 6.51
N GLU A 99 -3.00 11.03 5.39
CA GLU A 99 -4.41 11.32 5.09
C GLU A 99 -5.21 10.05 4.80
N ILE A 100 -4.61 9.06 4.12
CA ILE A 100 -5.22 7.73 3.99
C ILE A 100 -5.46 7.10 5.35
N THR A 101 -4.49 7.18 6.25
CA THR A 101 -4.62 6.62 7.60
C THR A 101 -5.73 7.33 8.36
N ARG A 102 -5.79 8.67 8.32
CA ARG A 102 -6.89 9.44 8.93
C ARG A 102 -8.24 9.08 8.36
N TYR A 103 -8.33 8.91 7.04
CA TYR A 103 -9.56 8.49 6.37
C TYR A 103 -10.02 7.11 6.86
N ILE A 104 -9.13 6.12 6.86
CA ILE A 104 -9.45 4.75 7.32
C ILE A 104 -9.84 4.75 8.79
N MET A 105 -9.12 5.48 9.65
CA MET A 105 -9.44 5.57 11.07
C MET A 105 -10.79 6.26 11.32
N ALA A 106 -11.15 7.27 10.53
CA ALA A 106 -12.40 7.99 10.69
C ALA A 106 -13.62 7.25 10.11
N THR A 107 -13.44 6.44 9.06
CA THR A 107 -14.57 5.86 8.30
C THR A 107 -14.65 4.34 8.36
N GLY A 108 -13.58 3.65 8.74
CA GLY A 108 -13.46 2.20 8.66
C GLY A 108 -13.42 1.64 7.23
N GLU A 109 -13.43 2.50 6.20
CA GLU A 109 -13.37 2.10 4.79
C GLU A 109 -12.00 2.41 4.19
N VAL A 110 -11.55 1.58 3.24
CA VAL A 110 -10.36 1.89 2.43
C VAL A 110 -10.68 2.99 1.40
N PRO A 111 -9.71 3.84 1.00
CA PRO A 111 -9.96 4.98 0.12
C PRO A 111 -10.68 4.63 -1.20
N VAL A 112 -10.36 3.46 -1.78
CA VAL A 112 -11.00 2.96 -3.01
C VAL A 112 -12.51 2.77 -2.82
N LEU A 113 -12.95 2.27 -1.66
CA LEU A 113 -14.38 2.18 -1.31
C LEU A 113 -14.95 3.56 -1.00
N GLY A 114 -14.14 4.45 -0.43
CA GLY A 114 -14.50 5.84 -0.18
C GLY A 114 -14.84 6.62 -1.45
N TRP A 115 -14.10 6.41 -2.53
CA TRP A 115 -14.36 7.06 -3.81
C TRP A 115 -15.74 6.76 -4.38
N ALA A 116 -16.27 5.57 -4.09
CA ALA A 116 -17.62 5.22 -4.48
C ALA A 116 -18.70 6.06 -3.78
N ARG A 117 -18.38 6.81 -2.72
CA ARG A 117 -19.29 7.77 -2.06
C ARG A 117 -19.43 9.09 -2.82
N VAL A 118 -18.47 9.42 -3.70
CA VAL A 118 -18.46 10.65 -4.50
C VAL A 118 -19.52 10.58 -5.62
N PRO A 119 -20.18 11.69 -6.00
CA PRO A 119 -21.08 11.73 -7.15
C PRO A 119 -20.43 11.17 -8.42
N LEU A 120 -21.21 10.47 -9.29
CA LEU A 120 -20.77 9.48 -10.31
C LEU A 120 -20.49 8.06 -9.76
N GLY A 121 -20.36 7.94 -8.44
CA GLY A 121 -20.56 6.72 -7.67
C GLY A 121 -19.62 5.56 -8.01
N LEU A 122 -20.07 4.36 -7.63
CA LEU A 122 -19.37 3.10 -7.87
C LEU A 122 -19.00 2.90 -9.34
N PHE A 123 -19.83 3.35 -10.28
CA PHE A 123 -19.67 3.03 -11.71
C PHE A 123 -18.47 3.70 -12.37
N LEU A 124 -18.10 4.91 -11.94
CA LEU A 124 -16.93 5.60 -12.47
C LEU A 124 -15.70 5.38 -11.58
N TRP A 125 -15.85 5.65 -10.29
CA TRP A 125 -14.70 5.80 -9.41
C TRP A 125 -14.04 4.49 -9.01
N MET A 126 -14.80 3.39 -8.90
CA MET A 126 -14.21 2.08 -8.62
C MET A 126 -13.37 1.57 -9.80
N PRO A 127 -13.88 1.50 -11.05
CA PRO A 127 -13.07 1.07 -12.18
C PRO A 127 -11.89 1.99 -12.44
N LEU A 128 -12.09 3.31 -12.39
CA LEU A 128 -11.02 4.28 -12.57
C LEU A 128 -9.95 4.13 -11.48
N GLY A 129 -10.38 4.01 -10.22
CA GLY A 129 -9.49 3.85 -9.09
C GLY A 129 -8.66 2.57 -9.17
N LEU A 130 -9.32 1.46 -9.49
CA LEU A 130 -8.67 0.16 -9.68
C LEU A 130 -7.71 0.21 -10.87
N LEU A 131 -8.12 0.85 -11.98
CA LEU A 131 -7.26 1.08 -13.14
C LEU A 131 -6.04 1.92 -12.76
N MET A 132 -6.19 3.01 -11.99
CA MET A 132 -5.07 3.85 -11.56
C MET A 132 -4.09 3.08 -10.67
N VAL A 133 -4.60 2.30 -9.71
CA VAL A 133 -3.77 1.45 -8.83
C VAL A 133 -3.02 0.42 -9.66
N TYR A 134 -3.70 -0.29 -10.55
CA TYR A 134 -3.05 -1.25 -11.43
C TYR A 134 -2.06 -0.56 -12.38
N PHE A 135 -2.41 0.55 -13.00
CA PHE A 135 -1.54 1.27 -13.92
C PHE A 135 -0.26 1.77 -13.23
N ALA A 136 -0.37 2.23 -11.98
CA ALA A 136 0.77 2.61 -11.17
C ALA A 136 1.70 1.42 -10.82
N ASN A 137 1.15 0.21 -10.70
CA ASN A 137 1.89 -0.99 -10.28
C ASN A 137 2.26 -1.96 -11.43
N ILE A 138 1.61 -1.85 -12.60
CA ILE A 138 1.83 -2.71 -13.78
C ILE A 138 3.08 -2.29 -14.55
N TRP A 139 3.66 -1.12 -14.27
CA TRP A 139 4.94 -0.76 -14.88
C TRP A 139 5.96 -1.82 -14.50
N GLY A 140 6.27 -2.72 -15.44
CA GLY A 140 7.05 -3.93 -15.21
C GLY A 140 8.49 -3.68 -14.81
N GLY A 141 8.85 -2.46 -14.42
CA GLY A 141 10.12 -2.06 -13.84
C GLY A 141 10.47 -2.83 -12.58
N TRP A 142 9.48 -3.23 -11.77
CA TRP A 142 9.71 -4.00 -10.53
C TRP A 142 10.16 -5.43 -10.85
N ALA A 143 9.38 -6.14 -11.68
CA ALA A 143 9.74 -7.48 -12.14
C ALA A 143 11.04 -7.45 -12.97
N ALA A 144 11.19 -6.45 -13.84
CA ALA A 144 12.38 -6.24 -14.64
C ALA A 144 13.64 -6.01 -13.80
N GLY A 145 13.58 -5.12 -12.81
CA GLY A 145 14.69 -4.84 -11.91
C GLY A 145 15.09 -6.06 -11.10
N ALA A 146 14.13 -6.85 -10.65
CA ALA A 146 14.40 -8.14 -10.00
C ALA A 146 15.11 -9.13 -10.94
N GLY A 147 14.67 -9.22 -12.20
CA GLY A 147 15.31 -10.08 -13.21
C GLY A 147 16.72 -9.62 -13.60
N GLU A 148 16.93 -8.30 -13.74
CA GLU A 148 18.25 -7.71 -14.01
C GLU A 148 19.21 -7.91 -12.82
N GLY A 149 18.74 -7.73 -11.58
CA GLY A 149 19.52 -8.03 -10.38
C GLY A 149 19.89 -9.51 -10.26
N LEU A 150 18.95 -10.42 -10.54
CA LEU A 150 19.23 -11.86 -10.54
C LEU A 150 20.21 -12.25 -11.67
N TYR A 151 20.11 -11.63 -12.85
CA TYR A 151 21.05 -11.86 -13.94
C TYR A 151 22.48 -11.48 -13.53
N VAL A 152 22.67 -10.30 -12.95
CA VAL A 152 23.99 -9.83 -12.47
C VAL A 152 24.51 -10.77 -11.37
N LEU A 153 23.66 -11.23 -10.47
CA LEU A 153 24.06 -12.19 -9.42
C LEU A 153 24.58 -13.52 -9.99
N LEU A 154 23.98 -14.00 -11.07
CA LEU A 154 24.34 -15.29 -11.68
C LEU A 154 25.53 -15.19 -12.64
N THR A 155 25.67 -14.09 -13.38
CA THR A 155 26.65 -13.94 -14.45
C THR A 155 27.84 -13.06 -14.09
N GLY A 156 27.70 -12.18 -13.09
CA GLY A 156 28.68 -11.15 -12.74
C GLY A 156 28.74 -9.96 -13.70
N ASN A 157 27.96 -9.98 -14.79
CA ASN A 157 27.97 -8.96 -15.83
C ASN A 157 26.72 -8.07 -15.75
N LEU A 158 26.90 -6.79 -16.09
CA LEU A 158 25.80 -5.86 -16.27
C LEU A 158 24.99 -6.21 -17.52
N VAL A 159 23.72 -5.79 -17.56
CA VAL A 159 22.79 -6.06 -18.65
C VAL A 159 22.90 -4.95 -19.69
N ASP A 160 23.93 -5.02 -20.53
CA ASP A 160 24.26 -3.95 -21.49
C ASP A 160 23.82 -4.31 -22.92
N GLU A 161 23.87 -5.59 -23.28
CA GLU A 161 23.51 -6.05 -24.62
C GLU A 161 22.03 -6.51 -24.75
N PRO A 162 21.45 -6.45 -25.96
CA PRO A 162 20.06 -6.89 -26.18
C PRO A 162 19.78 -8.35 -25.82
N GLY A 163 20.77 -9.24 -26.02
CA GLY A 163 20.67 -10.66 -25.68
C GLY A 163 20.58 -10.88 -24.16
N GLU A 164 21.43 -10.18 -23.41
CA GLU A 164 21.46 -10.22 -21.95
C GLU A 164 20.18 -9.65 -21.35
N ARG A 165 19.65 -8.57 -21.96
CA ARG A 165 18.37 -7.99 -21.57
C ARG A 165 17.24 -8.97 -21.76
N THR A 166 17.25 -9.73 -22.85
CA THR A 166 16.26 -10.78 -23.09
C THR A 166 16.34 -11.88 -22.04
N ALA A 167 17.55 -12.32 -21.68
CA ALA A 167 17.77 -13.30 -20.62
C ALA A 167 17.28 -12.80 -19.25
N ALA A 168 17.61 -11.56 -18.87
CA ALA A 168 17.14 -10.92 -17.64
C ALA A 168 15.60 -10.83 -17.59
N ARG A 169 14.93 -10.58 -18.72
CA ARG A 169 13.47 -10.56 -18.79
C ARG A 169 12.86 -11.95 -18.59
N TRP A 170 13.48 -13.00 -19.12
CA TRP A 170 13.04 -14.36 -18.85
C TRP A 170 13.23 -14.75 -17.37
N LEU A 171 14.31 -14.31 -16.74
CA LEU A 171 14.50 -14.47 -15.30
C LEU A 171 13.42 -13.72 -14.50
N ALA A 172 13.07 -12.49 -14.90
CA ALA A 172 11.96 -11.74 -14.31
C ALA A 172 10.63 -12.51 -14.40
N VAL A 173 10.30 -13.06 -15.58
CA VAL A 173 9.10 -13.87 -15.78
C VAL A 173 9.15 -15.14 -14.92
N GLY A 174 10.29 -15.83 -14.86
CA GLY A 174 10.48 -17.01 -14.02
C GLY A 174 10.27 -16.71 -12.54
N LEU A 175 10.80 -15.60 -12.03
CA LEU A 175 10.58 -15.12 -10.67
C LEU A 175 9.11 -14.82 -10.40
N MET A 176 8.41 -14.16 -11.33
CA MET A 176 6.97 -13.89 -11.21
C MET A 176 6.15 -15.18 -11.13
N VAL A 177 6.47 -16.18 -11.96
CA VAL A 177 5.82 -17.49 -11.91
C VAL A 177 6.12 -18.21 -10.60
N LEU A 178 7.36 -18.16 -10.12
CA LEU A 178 7.74 -18.76 -8.84
C LEU A 178 6.97 -18.13 -7.68
N VAL A 179 6.89 -16.79 -7.61
CA VAL A 179 6.09 -16.08 -6.61
C VAL A 179 4.63 -16.50 -6.70
N LEU A 180 4.06 -16.53 -7.91
CA LEU A 180 2.68 -16.97 -8.12
C LEU A 180 2.46 -18.39 -7.58
N VAL A 181 3.34 -19.34 -7.89
CA VAL A 181 3.27 -20.73 -7.40
C VAL A 181 3.35 -20.76 -5.88
N ILE A 182 4.31 -20.06 -5.26
CA ILE A 182 4.42 -19.99 -3.80
C ILE A 182 3.13 -19.43 -3.20
N THR A 183 2.57 -18.35 -3.75
CA THR A 183 1.32 -17.75 -3.24
C THR A 183 0.08 -18.61 -3.45
N LEU A 184 0.06 -19.47 -4.47
CA LEU A 184 -1.06 -20.40 -4.72
C LEU A 184 -1.11 -21.54 -3.68
N PHE A 185 0.03 -21.93 -3.12
CA PHE A 185 0.15 -23.04 -2.18
C PHE A 185 0.52 -22.62 -0.75
N GLY A 186 0.83 -21.35 -0.52
CA GLY A 186 1.03 -20.77 0.80
C GLY A 186 -0.31 -20.55 1.49
N GLN A 187 -0.58 -21.33 2.54
CA GLN A 187 -1.70 -21.10 3.46
C GLN A 187 -1.43 -19.93 4.40
#